data_AF-A0A7S3XIK3-F1
#
_entry.id   AF-A0A7S3XIK3-F1
#
_cell.length_a   1.000
_cell.length_b   1.000
_cell.length_c   1.000
_cell.angle_alpha   90.00
_cell.angle_beta   90.00
_cell.angle_gamma   90.00
#
_symmetry.space_group_name_H-M   'P 1'
#
loop_
_entity.id
_entity.type
_entity.pdbx_description
1 polymer ?
#
loop_
_entity_poly.entity_id
_entity_poly.type
_entity_poly.pdbx_seq_one_letter_code
_entity_poly.pdbx_strand_id
1 'polypeptide(L)'
;MHSKAALLGALLAFVVPSTLYGFHTSASRPAFSDKFPSTKYGTVHYAASEGNGALADSFKLYNTEKRDKQVFRTKQPKMVKFYSCGPTIYDFAHIGNFRAFLTYDLLKRWLTYVGYEVDHICNLTDVDDKIIQRMRRDGVSLRDLTDKYARL
;
A
#
# COMPACT_ATOMS: atom_id res chain seq x y z
N MET A 1 -23.00 -1.65 -23.65
CA MET A 1 -23.23 -0.99 -22.35
C MET A 1 -21.97 -1.17 -21.53
N HIS A 2 -21.09 -0.16 -21.53
CA HIS A 2 -19.73 -0.26 -20.98
C HIS A 2 -19.71 0.22 -19.52
N SER A 3 -19.15 -0.63 -18.67
CA SER A 3 -19.06 -0.52 -17.21
C SER A 3 -18.26 0.71 -16.77
N LYS A 4 -18.91 1.60 -16.01
CA LYS A 4 -18.29 2.65 -15.19
C LYS A 4 -18.33 2.20 -13.73
N ALA A 5 -17.32 1.47 -13.27
CA ALA A 5 -17.16 1.13 -11.87
C ALA A 5 -15.66 1.02 -11.53
N ALA A 6 -14.99 2.17 -11.49
CA ALA A 6 -13.63 2.31 -10.97
C ALA A 6 -13.37 3.78 -10.61
N LEU A 7 -14.16 4.31 -9.66
CA LEU A 7 -13.99 5.67 -9.15
C LEU A 7 -14.79 5.78 -7.86
N LEU A 8 -14.23 5.31 -6.74
CA LEU A 8 -14.46 5.86 -5.41
C LEU A 8 -13.54 5.13 -4.42
N GLY A 9 -12.42 5.75 -4.08
CA GLY A 9 -11.46 5.17 -3.14
C GLY A 9 -10.26 6.07 -2.87
N ALA A 10 -10.49 7.39 -2.85
CA ALA A 10 -9.46 8.38 -2.57
C ALA A 10 -10.09 9.64 -1.96
N LEU A 11 -10.79 9.51 -0.84
CA LEU A 11 -11.22 10.68 -0.07
C LEU A 11 -11.48 10.27 1.37
N LEU A 12 -10.54 10.62 2.26
CA LEU A 12 -10.81 11.14 3.61
C LEU A 12 -9.48 11.38 4.33
N ALA A 13 -8.87 12.53 4.06
CA ALA A 13 -7.88 13.12 4.95
C ALA A 13 -7.73 14.62 4.67
N PHE A 14 -8.84 15.36 4.71
CA PHE A 14 -8.81 16.82 4.79
C PHE A 14 -9.76 17.28 5.89
N VAL A 15 -9.24 18.16 6.74
CA VAL A 15 -9.95 18.98 7.75
C VAL A 15 -10.40 18.26 9.04
N VAL A 16 -9.49 18.18 10.03
CA VAL A 16 -9.84 18.45 11.43
C VAL A 16 -8.65 19.18 12.10
N PRO A 17 -8.85 20.37 12.69
CA PRO A 17 -7.80 21.13 13.37
C PRO A 17 -7.37 20.49 14.70
N SER A 18 -6.09 20.62 15.00
CA SER A 18 -5.31 19.94 16.04
C SER A 18 -5.45 20.49 17.46
N THR A 19 -6.61 21.00 17.86
CA THR A 19 -6.75 21.74 19.15
C THR A 19 -7.58 21.07 20.24
N LEU A 20 -8.07 19.84 20.06
CA LEU A 20 -8.82 19.13 21.10
C LEU A 20 -8.43 17.66 21.11
N TYR A 21 -7.34 17.33 21.81
CA TYR A 21 -7.17 16.08 22.58
C TYR A 21 -5.78 16.13 23.23
N GLY A 22 -5.74 16.61 24.47
CA GLY A 22 -4.64 16.30 25.37
C GLY A 22 -4.76 14.83 25.76
N PHE A 23 -3.83 14.00 25.30
CA PHE A 23 -3.66 12.64 25.82
C PHE A 23 -2.20 12.44 26.25
N HIS A 24 -2.11 12.14 27.54
CA HIS A 24 -0.92 11.84 28.32
C HIS A 24 -0.11 10.71 27.66
N THR A 25 1.18 10.95 27.44
CA THR A 25 2.14 9.94 26.99
C THR A 25 2.48 8.97 28.14
N SER A 26 1.99 7.74 28.11
CA SER A 26 2.66 6.60 28.77
C SER A 26 2.09 5.26 28.31
N ALA A 27 2.70 4.68 27.28
CA ALA A 27 2.76 3.24 27.07
C ALA A 27 3.79 2.96 25.97
N SER A 28 4.99 2.57 26.36
CA SER A 28 6.05 2.07 25.49
C SER A 28 5.52 0.87 24.68
N ARG A 29 5.35 1.04 23.37
CA ARG A 29 5.22 -0.11 22.45
C ARG A 29 6.62 -0.64 22.14
N PRO A 30 6.82 -1.97 22.17
CA PRO A 30 8.14 -2.56 22.00
C PRO A 30 8.65 -2.34 20.56
N ALA A 31 9.97 -2.17 20.44
CA ALA A 31 10.64 -1.90 19.18
C ALA A 31 10.45 -3.09 18.20
N PHE A 32 9.87 -2.80 17.03
CA PHE A 32 9.71 -3.73 15.92
C PHE A 32 11.06 -4.09 15.24
N SER A 33 12.17 -3.49 15.68
CA SER A 33 13.52 -3.67 15.13
C SER A 33 14.13 -5.05 15.40
N ASP A 34 13.65 -5.80 16.39
CA ASP A 34 14.43 -6.90 16.96
C ASP A 34 14.22 -8.25 16.26
N LYS A 35 13.43 -8.30 15.17
CA LYS A 35 13.01 -9.57 14.52
C LYS A 35 13.54 -9.84 13.12
N PHE A 36 14.44 -9.03 12.57
CA PHE A 36 15.05 -9.34 11.27
C PHE A 36 16.58 -9.44 11.36
N PRO A 37 17.18 -10.60 11.05
CA PRO A 37 18.63 -10.72 10.99
C PRO A 37 19.16 -9.80 9.88
N SER A 38 20.17 -9.00 10.22
CA SER A 38 20.89 -8.12 9.30
C SER A 38 21.30 -8.90 8.04
N THR A 39 20.77 -8.51 6.89
CA THR A 39 21.14 -9.10 5.60
C THR A 39 22.66 -9.01 5.40
N LYS A 40 23.29 -10.13 5.01
CA LYS A 40 24.74 -10.28 4.74
C LYS A 40 25.31 -9.36 3.65
N TYR A 41 24.51 -8.50 3.05
CA TYR A 41 24.95 -7.51 2.08
C TYR A 41 25.08 -6.18 2.84
N GLY A 42 26.33 -5.70 2.92
CA GLY A 42 26.75 -4.65 3.85
C GLY A 42 25.79 -3.48 4.00
N THR A 43 25.58 -3.06 5.23
CA THR A 43 24.91 -1.82 5.58
C THR A 43 25.73 -0.66 5.02
N VAL A 44 25.33 -0.14 3.86
CA VAL A 44 25.77 1.18 3.42
C VAL A 44 25.10 2.17 4.36
N HIS A 45 25.84 2.60 5.38
CA HIS A 45 25.43 3.69 6.24
C HIS A 45 25.45 4.98 5.40
N TYR A 46 24.31 5.32 4.82
CA TYR A 46 24.07 6.72 4.47
C TYR A 46 23.97 7.45 5.81
N ALA A 47 24.94 8.34 6.08
CA ALA A 47 24.83 9.27 7.17
C ALA A 47 23.44 9.90 7.10
N ALA A 48 22.70 9.86 8.20
CA ALA A 48 21.49 10.65 8.35
C ALA A 48 21.92 12.12 8.33
N SER A 49 22.13 12.66 7.14
CA SER A 49 22.25 14.10 6.97
C SER A 49 20.91 14.69 7.37
N GLU A 50 20.94 15.80 8.10
CA GLU A 50 19.78 16.64 8.42
C GLU A 50 19.20 17.27 7.14
N GLY A 51 18.73 16.44 6.22
CA GLY A 51 18.49 16.80 4.82
C GLY A 51 17.13 16.33 4.32
N ASN A 52 16.05 16.75 4.99
CA ASN A 52 14.68 16.49 4.50
C ASN A 52 14.11 17.61 3.60
N GLY A 53 14.98 18.46 3.03
CA GLY A 53 14.58 19.49 2.06
C GLY A 53 14.73 19.07 0.58
N ALA A 54 15.79 18.34 0.22
CA ALA A 54 16.16 18.15 -1.19
C ALA A 54 15.37 17.06 -1.95
N LEU A 55 14.97 15.99 -1.26
CA LEU A 55 14.12 14.93 -1.85
C LEU A 55 12.63 15.33 -1.86
N ALA A 56 12.24 16.21 -0.94
CA ALA A 56 10.86 16.65 -0.76
C ALA A 56 10.33 17.42 -1.98
N ASP A 57 11.17 18.15 -2.71
CA ASP A 57 10.74 18.96 -3.87
C ASP A 57 11.05 18.31 -5.24
N SER A 58 11.93 17.29 -5.27
CA SER A 58 12.33 16.59 -6.51
C SER A 58 11.49 15.34 -6.80
N PHE A 59 10.98 14.65 -5.76
CA PHE A 59 10.13 13.49 -5.97
C PHE A 59 8.68 13.88 -6.26
N LYS A 60 8.23 13.54 -7.47
CA LYS A 60 6.86 13.83 -7.94
C LYS A 60 6.13 12.55 -8.32
N LEU A 61 4.87 12.45 -7.90
CA LEU A 61 3.95 11.41 -8.33
C LEU A 61 2.87 12.00 -9.23
N TYR A 62 2.40 11.22 -10.20
CA TYR A 62 1.26 11.62 -11.01
C TYR A 62 -0.03 11.48 -10.19
N ASN A 63 -0.72 12.59 -9.98
CA ASN A 63 -2.02 12.63 -9.33
C ASN A 63 -3.12 12.49 -10.38
N THR A 64 -3.79 11.35 -10.42
CA THR A 64 -4.88 11.07 -11.37
C THR A 64 -6.07 12.01 -11.23
N GLU A 65 -6.38 12.49 -10.02
CA GLU A 65 -7.50 13.42 -9.77
C GLU A 65 -7.23 14.78 -10.43
N LYS A 66 -6.00 15.29 -10.28
CA LYS A 66 -5.57 16.57 -10.86
C LYS A 66 -4.99 16.44 -12.28
N ARG A 67 -4.76 15.21 -12.73
CA ARG A 67 -4.12 14.85 -14.01
C ARG A 67 -2.74 15.49 -14.21
N ASP A 68 -1.98 15.68 -13.13
CA ASP A 68 -0.68 16.36 -13.16
C ASP A 68 0.34 15.70 -12.21
N LYS A 69 1.64 15.93 -12.46
CA LYS A 69 2.74 15.49 -11.60
C LYS A 69 2.91 16.45 -10.43
N GLN A 70 2.57 15.98 -9.24
CA GLN A 70 2.66 16.78 -8.01
C GLN A 70 3.81 16.31 -7.13
N VAL A 71 4.39 17.27 -6.42
CA VAL A 71 5.40 17.00 -5.40
C VAL A 71 4.79 16.09 -4.33
N PHE A 72 5.48 14.99 -4.03
CA PHE A 72 5.03 14.05 -3.02
C PHE A 72 5.23 14.64 -1.62
N ARG A 73 4.14 14.77 -0.88
CA ARG A 73 4.15 15.26 0.50
C ARG A 73 3.42 14.28 1.40
N THR A 74 3.99 13.99 2.57
CA THR A 74 3.38 13.10 3.55
C THR A 74 2.51 13.86 4.53
N LYS A 75 1.44 13.22 5.01
CA LYS A 75 0.56 13.81 6.04
C LYS A 75 1.25 13.87 7.41
N GLN A 76 2.07 12.87 7.71
CA GLN A 76 2.88 12.78 8.92
C GLN A 76 4.36 12.77 8.51
N PRO A 77 5.24 13.50 9.22
CA PRO A 77 6.67 13.50 8.90
C PRO A 77 7.24 12.08 8.88
N LYS A 78 8.02 11.75 7.84
CA LYS A 78 8.69 10.45 7.65
C LYS A 78 7.79 9.21 7.60
N MET A 79 6.47 9.35 7.60
CA MET A 79 5.51 8.25 7.54
C MET A 79 4.67 8.33 6.26
N VAL A 80 4.66 7.25 5.49
CA VAL A 80 3.82 7.08 4.31
C VAL A 80 2.80 6.01 4.58
N LYS A 81 1.52 6.35 4.40
CA LYS A 81 0.43 5.37 4.40
C LYS A 81 -0.19 5.33 3.02
N PHE A 82 -0.29 4.16 2.42
CA PHE A 82 -0.98 4.02 1.14
C PHE A 82 -1.70 2.69 0.98
N TYR A 83 -2.73 2.70 0.14
CA TYR A 83 -3.56 1.55 -0.18
C TYR A 83 -3.39 1.19 -1.65
N SER A 84 -3.37 -0.10 -1.96
CA SER A 84 -3.49 -0.61 -3.32
C SER A 84 -4.61 -1.62 -3.43
N CYS A 85 -5.35 -1.59 -4.54
CA CYS A 85 -6.30 -2.65 -4.85
C CYS A 85 -5.54 -3.94 -5.16
N GLY A 86 -5.85 -5.02 -4.44
CA GLY A 86 -5.35 -6.36 -4.75
C GLY A 86 -6.30 -7.15 -5.66
N PRO A 87 -6.02 -8.44 -5.87
CA PRO A 87 -6.74 -9.24 -6.84
C PRO A 87 -8.09 -9.75 -6.32
N THR A 88 -8.98 -10.06 -7.27
CA THR A 88 -10.12 -10.94 -7.02
C THR A 88 -9.66 -12.39 -7.14
N ILE A 89 -9.83 -13.18 -6.07
CA ILE A 89 -9.27 -14.54 -5.95
C ILE A 89 -10.21 -15.63 -6.50
N TYR A 90 -10.52 -15.54 -7.79
CA TYR A 90 -11.31 -16.55 -8.51
C TYR A 90 -10.48 -17.43 -9.45
N ASP A 91 -9.25 -17.02 -9.76
CA ASP A 91 -8.29 -17.74 -10.62
C ASP A 91 -6.85 -17.31 -10.33
N PHE A 92 -5.88 -17.94 -11.00
CA PHE A 92 -4.47 -17.57 -10.90
C PHE A 92 -4.23 -16.14 -11.40
N ALA A 93 -3.36 -15.41 -10.69
CA ALA A 93 -2.91 -14.10 -11.13
C ALA A 93 -2.13 -14.21 -12.46
N HIS A 94 -2.49 -13.36 -13.42
CA HIS A 94 -1.81 -13.28 -14.70
C HIS A 94 -0.82 -12.10 -14.75
N ILE A 95 0.01 -12.04 -15.80
CA ILE A 95 1.05 -11.01 -15.96
C ILE A 95 0.53 -9.57 -15.82
N GLY A 96 -0.70 -9.29 -16.27
CA GLY A 96 -1.35 -8.01 -16.06
C GLY A 96 -1.50 -7.60 -14.59
N ASN A 97 -1.83 -8.55 -13.70
CA ASN A 97 -1.94 -8.30 -12.26
C ASN A 97 -0.55 -8.03 -11.66
N PHE A 98 0.43 -8.85 -12.03
CA PHE A 98 1.80 -8.73 -11.52
C PHE A 98 2.44 -7.38 -11.84
N ARG A 99 2.13 -6.79 -13.01
CA ARG A 99 2.61 -5.44 -13.33
C ARG A 99 2.20 -4.41 -12.28
N ALA A 100 0.95 -4.45 -11.82
CA ALA A 100 0.46 -3.55 -10.79
C ALA A 100 1.15 -3.83 -9.45
N PHE A 101 1.22 -5.10 -9.03
CA PHE A 101 1.83 -5.49 -7.76
C PHE A 101 3.31 -5.12 -7.68
N LEU A 102 4.07 -5.36 -8.76
CA LEU A 102 5.46 -4.95 -8.87
C LEU A 102 5.62 -3.43 -8.79
N THR A 103 4.70 -2.66 -9.39
CA THR A 103 4.76 -1.20 -9.33
C THR A 103 4.63 -0.71 -7.88
N TYR A 104 3.68 -1.26 -7.12
CA TYR A 104 3.46 -0.86 -5.72
C TYR A 104 4.59 -1.36 -4.80
N ASP A 105 5.12 -2.56 -5.04
CA ASP A 105 6.29 -3.09 -4.33
C ASP A 105 7.55 -2.23 -4.57
N LEU A 106 7.82 -1.85 -5.83
CA LEU A 106 8.92 -0.95 -6.16
C LEU A 106 8.76 0.41 -5.49
N LEU A 107 7.56 0.98 -5.49
CA LEU A 107 7.27 2.24 -4.80
C LEU A 107 7.54 2.10 -3.29
N LYS A 108 7.04 1.06 -2.65
CA LYS A 108 7.26 0.78 -1.22
C LYS A 108 8.75 0.65 -0.90
N ARG A 109 9.49 -0.16 -1.68
CA ARG A 109 10.93 -0.38 -1.49
C ARG A 109 11.71 0.90 -1.68
N TRP A 110 11.38 1.69 -2.69
CA TRP A 110 12.04 2.97 -2.94
C TRP A 110 11.78 3.97 -1.81
N LEU A 111 10.53 4.09 -1.34
CA LEU A 111 10.18 4.95 -0.20
C LEU A 111 10.91 4.53 1.08
N THR A 112 10.99 3.22 1.33
CA THR A 112 11.73 2.67 2.47
C THR A 112 13.23 2.97 2.35
N TYR A 113 13.80 2.78 1.16
CA TYR A 113 15.20 3.05 0.86
C TYR A 113 15.59 4.50 1.10
N VAL A 114 14.72 5.46 0.75
CA VAL A 114 14.97 6.89 0.99
C VAL A 114 14.62 7.37 2.42
N GLY A 115 14.27 6.45 3.33
CA GLY A 115 14.14 6.72 4.76
C GLY A 115 12.73 7.00 5.27
N TYR A 116 11.68 6.66 4.50
CA TYR A 116 10.31 6.67 5.02
C TYR A 116 9.97 5.37 5.75
N GLU A 117 9.20 5.50 6.83
CA GLU A 117 8.41 4.40 7.37
C GLU A 117 7.14 4.22 6.51
N VAL A 118 6.88 3.01 6.03
CA VAL A 118 5.81 2.76 5.05
C VAL A 118 4.80 1.75 5.59
N ASP A 119 3.57 2.21 5.75
CA ASP A 119 2.37 1.42 6.08
C ASP A 119 1.56 1.20 4.79
N HIS A 120 1.74 0.03 4.17
CA HIS A 120 1.10 -0.34 2.90
C HIS A 120 0.07 -1.45 3.11
N ILE A 121 -1.18 -1.17 2.75
CA ILE A 121 -2.29 -2.12 2.82
C ILE A 121 -2.72 -2.51 1.40
N CYS A 122 -2.88 -3.81 1.17
CA CYS A 122 -3.43 -4.37 -0.06
C CYS A 122 -4.56 -5.32 0.31
N ASN A 123 -5.76 -5.12 -0.27
CA ASN A 123 -6.90 -6.00 0.00
C ASN A 123 -6.83 -7.29 -0.82
N LEU A 124 -7.64 -8.27 -0.43
CA LEU A 124 -7.93 -9.44 -1.24
C LEU A 124 -9.44 -9.50 -1.44
N THR A 125 -9.91 -9.54 -2.69
CA THR A 125 -11.35 -9.56 -2.96
C THR A 125 -11.82 -11.01 -3.06
N ASP A 126 -12.47 -11.48 -2.01
CA ASP A 126 -13.00 -12.83 -1.84
C ASP A 126 -14.51 -12.94 -2.12
N VAL A 127 -15.17 -11.82 -2.41
CA VAL A 127 -16.59 -11.76 -2.84
C VAL A 127 -16.71 -10.87 -4.07
N ASP A 128 -17.11 -11.46 -5.20
CA ASP A 128 -17.28 -10.79 -6.50
C ASP A 128 -18.17 -11.64 -7.43
N ASP A 129 -18.82 -11.02 -8.43
CA ASP A 129 -19.64 -11.73 -9.42
C ASP A 129 -18.84 -12.81 -10.18
N LYS A 130 -17.55 -12.57 -10.43
CA LYS A 130 -16.67 -13.55 -11.09
C LYS A 130 -16.46 -14.80 -10.23
N ILE A 131 -16.39 -14.63 -8.92
CA ILE A 131 -16.29 -15.75 -7.96
C ILE A 131 -17.59 -16.56 -7.98
N ILE A 132 -18.75 -15.90 -7.95
CA ILE A 132 -20.06 -16.56 -8.01
C ILE A 132 -20.20 -17.37 -9.31
N GLN A 133 -19.82 -16.80 -10.45
CA GLN A 133 -19.85 -17.49 -11.75
C GLN A 133 -18.91 -18.71 -11.75
N ARG A 134 -17.71 -18.56 -11.20
CA ARG A 134 -16.72 -19.64 -11.11
C ARG A 134 -17.19 -20.78 -10.19
N MET A 135 -17.76 -20.47 -9.03
CA MET A 135 -18.33 -21.45 -8.10
C MET A 135 -19.42 -22.28 -8.77
N ARG A 136 -20.35 -21.64 -9.47
CA ARG A 136 -21.45 -22.33 -10.17
C ARG A 136 -20.95 -23.26 -11.26
N ARG A 137 -19.90 -22.84 -11.98
CA ARG A 137 -19.32 -23.62 -13.07
C ARG A 137 -18.55 -24.83 -12.58
N ASP A 138 -17.77 -24.66 -11.52
CA ASP A 138 -16.87 -25.70 -10.99
C ASP A 138 -17.56 -26.56 -9.90
N GLY A 139 -18.76 -26.17 -9.43
CA GLY A 139 -19.52 -26.91 -8.43
C GLY A 139 -18.92 -26.88 -7.02
N VAL A 140 -18.15 -25.82 -6.69
CA VAL A 140 -17.39 -25.69 -5.44
C VAL A 140 -17.97 -24.61 -4.53
N SER A 141 -17.69 -24.73 -3.22
CA SER A 141 -18.07 -23.69 -2.26
C SER A 141 -17.20 -22.43 -2.42
N LEU A 142 -17.68 -21.31 -1.87
CA LEU A 142 -16.95 -20.03 -1.89
C LEU A 142 -15.56 -20.21 -1.28
N ARG A 143 -15.52 -20.83 -0.11
CA ARG A 143 -14.30 -21.00 0.68
C ARG A 143 -13.31 -21.92 -0.01
N ASP A 144 -13.78 -23.02 -0.61
CA ASP A 144 -12.89 -23.95 -1.33
C ASP A 144 -12.23 -23.25 -2.52
N LEU A 145 -12.97 -22.38 -3.21
CA LEU A 145 -12.44 -21.62 -4.34
C LEU A 145 -11.45 -20.55 -3.89
N THR A 146 -11.83 -19.72 -2.91
CA THR A 146 -11.01 -18.58 -2.47
C THR A 146 -9.77 -19.01 -1.71
N ASP A 147 -9.86 -19.99 -0.80
CA ASP A 147 -8.71 -20.49 -0.03
C ASP A 147 -7.64 -21.12 -0.95
N LYS A 148 -8.07 -21.73 -2.07
CA LYS A 148 -7.15 -22.28 -3.07
C LYS A 148 -6.24 -21.21 -3.68
N TYR A 149 -6.77 -20.03 -3.96
CA TYR A 149 -6.03 -18.95 -4.62
C TYR A 149 -5.42 -17.93 -3.65
N ALA A 150 -5.93 -17.84 -2.42
CA ALA A 150 -5.40 -16.95 -1.39
C ALA A 150 -4.05 -17.40 -0.80
N ARG A 151 -3.71 -18.68 -0.90
CA ARG A 151 -2.51 -19.29 -0.29
C ARG A 151 -1.29 -19.38 -1.23
N LEU A 152 -1.39 -18.82 -2.43
CA LEU A 152 -0.35 -18.81 -3.46
C LEU A 152 0.41 -17.48 -3.45
#